data_AF-A0AA96LDW6-F1
#
_entry.id   AF-A0AA96LDW6-F1
#
_cell.length_a   1.000
_cell.length_b   1.000
_cell.length_c   1.000
_cell.angle_alpha   90.00
_cell.angle_beta   90.00
_cell.angle_gamma   90.00
#
_symmetry.space_group_name_H-M   'P 1'
#
loop_
_entity.id
_entity.type
_entity.pdbx_description
1 polymer ?
#
loop_
_entity_poly.entity_id
_entity_poly.type
_entity_poly.pdbx_seq_one_letter_code
_entity_poly.pdbx_strand_id
1 'polypeptide(L)'
;MSNLSVNRRESEAGDRPVELTSLSSFVVGARLVFKVMVRLFAVCLLLQVFLAGLALFWDPARWASHTGFARLLILVSVLILVVSFIARLPLALRLRSAGLFGIILLIAVSAKLPSGIGYLSALHPVLALLLFMGTVSLARKTDAFQRERKQEAAKQNG
;
A
#
# COMPACT_ATOMS: atom_id res chain seq x y z
N MET A 1 39.93 -65.04 -7.01
CA MET A 1 40.52 -63.76 -7.50
C MET A 1 39.42 -63.08 -8.32
N SER A 2 38.88 -61.89 -8.05
CA SER A 2 39.19 -60.79 -7.15
C SER A 2 37.90 -59.98 -6.96
N ASN A 3 37.48 -59.77 -5.70
CA ASN A 3 36.43 -58.82 -5.33
C ASN A 3 36.97 -57.40 -5.53
N LEU A 4 36.30 -56.58 -6.35
CA LEU A 4 36.55 -55.14 -6.43
C LEU A 4 35.34 -54.40 -5.84
N SER A 5 35.42 -54.16 -4.53
CA SER A 5 34.62 -53.16 -3.84
C SER A 5 35.12 -51.78 -4.23
N VAL A 6 34.39 -51.12 -5.14
CA VAL A 6 34.63 -49.70 -5.46
C VAL A 6 34.05 -48.85 -4.32
N ASN A 7 34.90 -48.61 -3.33
CA ASN A 7 34.72 -47.56 -2.34
C ASN A 7 35.07 -46.20 -2.98
N ARG A 8 34.07 -45.49 -3.53
CA ARG A 8 34.23 -44.11 -3.96
C ARG A 8 33.87 -43.19 -2.78
N ARG A 9 34.90 -42.75 -2.07
CA ARG A 9 34.82 -41.64 -1.11
C ARG A 9 34.41 -40.37 -1.85
N GLU A 10 33.44 -39.69 -1.25
CA GLU A 10 33.28 -38.24 -1.14
C GLU A 10 34.11 -37.41 -2.14
N SER A 11 33.44 -36.97 -3.21
CA SER A 11 33.79 -35.70 -3.87
C SER A 11 32.89 -34.65 -3.24
N GLU A 12 33.53 -33.77 -2.48
CA GLU A 12 32.97 -32.66 -1.73
C GLU A 12 31.77 -32.01 -2.42
N ALA A 13 30.63 -32.10 -1.73
CA ALA A 13 29.61 -31.09 -1.72
C ALA A 13 30.22 -29.77 -1.19
N GLY A 14 30.99 -29.10 -2.05
CA GLY A 14 31.57 -27.79 -1.82
C GLY A 14 30.56 -26.68 -2.16
N ASP A 15 29.66 -26.45 -1.21
CA ASP A 15 29.21 -25.11 -0.81
C ASP A 15 28.52 -24.22 -1.87
N ARG A 16 27.26 -24.54 -2.20
CA ARG A 16 26.25 -23.49 -2.47
C ARG A 16 24.91 -23.72 -1.75
N PRO A 17 24.86 -23.82 -0.41
CA PRO A 17 23.61 -23.73 0.33
C PRO A 17 23.34 -22.27 0.73
N VAL A 18 23.47 -21.29 -0.17
CA VAL A 18 23.16 -19.88 0.16
C VAL A 18 22.47 -19.15 -0.98
N GLU A 19 21.35 -19.67 -1.50
CA GLU A 19 20.51 -18.83 -2.38
C GLU A 19 19.00 -19.10 -2.35
N LEU A 20 18.46 -19.82 -1.36
CA LEU A 20 17.05 -20.22 -1.39
C LEU A 20 16.24 -20.00 -0.09
N THR A 21 16.76 -19.25 0.90
CA THR A 21 16.11 -19.16 2.23
C THR A 21 15.96 -17.77 2.85
N SER A 22 16.05 -16.67 2.09
CA SER A 22 15.46 -15.43 2.60
C SER A 22 14.88 -14.57 1.47
N LEU A 23 13.59 -14.22 1.59
CA LEU A 23 13.15 -12.96 0.99
C LEU A 23 14.06 -11.88 1.60
N SER A 24 14.75 -11.10 0.77
CA SER A 24 15.71 -10.11 1.26
C SER A 24 15.07 -9.24 2.34
N SER A 25 15.80 -8.95 3.43
CA SER A 25 15.33 -8.12 4.56
C SER A 25 14.70 -6.81 4.09
N PHE A 26 15.13 -6.31 2.94
CA PHE A 26 14.56 -5.18 2.23
C PHE A 26 13.07 -5.34 1.87
N VAL A 27 12.65 -6.48 1.30
CA VAL A 27 11.24 -6.73 0.94
C VAL A 27 10.35 -6.80 2.18
N VAL A 28 10.85 -7.39 3.26
CA VAL A 28 10.13 -7.46 4.55
C VAL A 28 9.97 -6.04 5.13
N GLY A 29 11.02 -5.23 5.11
CA GLY A 29 10.96 -3.82 5.49
C GLY A 29 9.97 -3.02 4.65
N ALA A 30 10.01 -3.17 3.31
CA ALA A 30 9.08 -2.51 2.39
C ALA A 30 7.62 -2.87 2.66
N ARG A 31 7.32 -4.12 3.03
CA ARG A 31 5.98 -4.55 3.43
C ARG A 31 5.52 -3.89 4.72
N LEU A 32 6.41 -3.70 5.69
CA LEU A 32 6.09 -2.97 6.92
C LEU A 32 5.83 -1.49 6.62
N VAL A 33 6.68 -0.85 5.83
CA VAL A 33 6.51 0.54 5.39
C VAL A 33 5.17 0.72 4.70
N PHE A 34 4.83 -0.12 3.71
CA PHE A 34 3.53 -0.10 3.03
C PHE A 34 2.36 -0.15 4.03
N LYS A 35 2.44 -1.09 4.98
CA LYS A 35 1.41 -1.34 5.98
C LYS A 35 1.21 -0.15 6.93
N VAL A 36 2.28 0.55 7.31
CA VAL A 36 2.21 1.79 8.10
C VAL A 36 1.66 2.93 7.26
N MET A 37 2.16 3.10 6.05
CA MET A 37 1.74 4.16 5.13
C MET A 37 0.23 4.14 4.84
N VAL A 38 -0.34 2.97 4.54
CA VAL A 38 -1.79 2.87 4.23
C VAL A 38 -2.65 3.25 5.44
N ARG A 39 -2.21 2.95 6.67
CA ARG A 39 -2.92 3.38 7.89
C ARG A 39 -2.82 4.88 8.12
N LEU A 40 -1.61 5.43 8.02
CA LEU A 40 -1.40 6.87 8.14
C LEU A 40 -2.23 7.61 7.10
N PHE A 41 -2.26 7.11 5.85
CA PHE A 41 -3.09 7.68 4.80
C PHE A 41 -4.58 7.71 5.18
N ALA A 42 -5.13 6.64 5.77
CA ALA A 42 -6.51 6.65 6.26
C ALA A 42 -6.76 7.74 7.32
N VAL A 43 -5.83 7.93 8.27
CA VAL A 43 -5.91 9.01 9.27
C VAL A 43 -5.84 10.38 8.61
N CYS A 44 -4.93 10.56 7.64
CA CYS A 44 -4.81 11.81 6.91
C CYS A 44 -6.06 12.12 6.07
N LEU A 45 -6.78 11.12 5.55
CA LEU A 45 -8.07 11.34 4.88
C LEU A 45 -9.13 11.89 5.84
N LEU A 46 -9.19 11.41 7.08
CA LEU A 46 -10.07 11.97 8.11
C LEU A 46 -9.70 13.42 8.43
N LEU A 47 -8.39 13.70 8.56
CA LEU A 47 -7.90 15.06 8.76
C LEU A 47 -8.29 15.98 7.58
N GLN A 48 -8.21 15.49 6.34
CA GLN A 48 -8.60 16.26 5.16
C GLN A 48 -10.09 16.62 5.14
N VAL A 49 -10.95 15.70 5.56
CA VAL A 49 -12.40 15.96 5.72
C VAL A 49 -12.63 16.98 6.85
N PHE A 50 -11.90 16.86 7.97
CA PHE A 50 -11.97 17.85 9.04
C PHE A 50 -11.54 19.25 8.58
N LEU A 51 -10.46 19.37 7.78
CA LEU A 51 -10.02 20.65 7.21
C LEU A 51 -11.07 21.26 6.27
N ALA A 52 -11.80 20.44 5.50
CA ALA A 52 -12.93 20.91 4.72
C ALA A 52 -14.06 21.43 5.61
N GLY A 53 -14.35 20.72 6.70
CA GLY A 53 -15.33 21.14 7.71
C GLY A 53 -14.96 22.46 8.37
N LEU A 54 -13.70 22.68 8.74
CA LEU A 54 -13.24 23.98 9.25
C LEU A 54 -13.46 25.11 8.25
N ALA A 55 -13.18 24.86 6.97
CA ALA A 55 -13.37 25.86 5.92
C ALA A 55 -14.86 26.18 5.66
N LEU A 56 -15.74 25.19 5.86
CA LEU A 56 -17.18 25.33 5.65
C LEU A 56 -17.91 25.96 6.85
N PHE A 57 -17.54 25.57 8.07
CA PHE A 57 -18.31 25.89 9.28
C PHE A 57 -17.64 26.90 10.22
N TRP A 58 -16.33 27.14 10.11
CA TRP A 58 -15.62 28.08 10.98
C TRP A 58 -15.12 29.29 10.20
N ASP A 59 -14.19 29.10 9.27
CA ASP A 59 -13.46 30.18 8.62
C ASP A 59 -13.09 29.80 7.16
N PRO A 60 -13.67 30.47 6.16
CA PRO A 60 -13.36 30.22 4.74
C PRO A 60 -11.87 30.32 4.38
N ALA A 61 -11.05 31.06 5.13
CA ALA A 61 -9.60 31.11 4.88
C ALA A 61 -8.93 29.73 5.01
N ARG A 62 -9.56 28.78 5.73
CA ARG A 62 -9.07 27.41 5.90
C ARG A 62 -9.12 26.56 4.64
N TRP A 63 -9.77 27.01 3.56
CA TRP A 63 -9.65 26.38 2.23
C TRP A 63 -8.19 26.29 1.76
N ALA A 64 -7.33 27.24 2.15
CA ALA A 64 -5.89 27.18 1.86
C ALA A 64 -5.22 25.96 2.50
N SER A 65 -5.57 25.64 3.76
CA SER A 65 -5.06 24.46 4.46
C SER A 65 -5.59 23.16 3.86
N HIS A 66 -6.89 23.09 3.56
CA HIS A 66 -7.51 21.93 2.91
C HIS A 66 -6.88 21.65 1.53
N THR A 67 -6.76 22.67 0.68
CA THR A 67 -6.20 22.50 -0.68
C THR A 67 -4.69 22.26 -0.67
N GLY A 68 -3.96 22.86 0.27
CA GLY A 68 -2.53 22.59 0.48
C GLY A 68 -2.28 21.14 0.92
N PHE A 69 -3.02 20.66 1.92
CA PHE A 69 -2.89 19.30 2.44
C PHE A 69 -3.29 18.23 1.40
N ALA A 70 -4.27 18.52 0.53
CA ALA A 70 -4.66 17.64 -0.58
C ALA A 70 -3.48 17.25 -1.49
N ARG A 71 -2.54 18.17 -1.73
CA ARG A 71 -1.36 17.91 -2.59
C ARG A 71 -0.44 16.86 -1.98
N LEU A 72 -0.27 16.90 -0.66
CA LEU A 72 0.50 15.89 0.08
C LEU A 72 -0.16 14.52 -0.02
N LEU A 73 -1.49 14.45 0.07
CA LEU A 73 -2.23 13.19 -0.08
C LEU A 73 -2.06 12.57 -1.47
N ILE A 74 -2.05 13.38 -2.52
CA ILE A 74 -1.76 12.90 -3.88
C ILE A 74 -0.36 12.27 -3.92
N LEU A 75 0.66 12.95 -3.38
CA LEU A 75 2.02 12.41 -3.33
C LEU A 75 2.10 11.09 -2.53
N VAL A 76 1.46 11.03 -1.36
CA VAL A 76 1.43 9.83 -0.52
C VAL A 76 0.75 8.66 -1.23
N SER A 77 -0.33 8.92 -1.99
CA SER A 77 -1.02 7.88 -2.74
C SER A 77 -0.15 7.27 -3.87
N VAL A 78 0.66 8.10 -4.54
CA VAL A 78 1.67 7.65 -5.51
C VAL A 78 2.72 6.78 -4.80
N LEU A 79 3.20 7.23 -3.65
CA LEU A 79 4.19 6.47 -2.89
C LEU A 79 3.64 5.12 -2.41
N ILE A 80 2.39 5.05 -1.96
CA ILE A 80 1.71 3.77 -1.64
C ILE A 80 1.71 2.85 -2.88
N LEU A 81 1.34 3.37 -4.04
CA LEU A 81 1.34 2.59 -5.28
C LEU A 81 2.75 2.08 -5.61
N VAL A 82 3.77 2.94 -5.59
CA VAL A 82 5.17 2.55 -5.88
C VAL A 82 5.66 1.50 -4.89
N VAL A 83 5.46 1.73 -3.58
CA VAL A 83 5.89 0.80 -2.54
C VAL A 83 5.18 -0.55 -2.65
N SER A 84 3.95 -0.60 -3.19
CA SER A 84 3.25 -1.88 -3.43
C SER A 84 4.02 -2.80 -4.41
N PHE A 85 4.76 -2.24 -5.36
CA PHE A 85 5.64 -3.00 -6.27
C PHE A 85 6.95 -3.39 -5.59
N ILE A 86 7.58 -2.46 -4.86
CA ILE A 86 8.82 -2.70 -4.11
C ILE A 86 8.64 -3.82 -3.07
N ALA A 87 7.51 -3.79 -2.35
CA ALA A 87 7.12 -4.79 -1.36
C ALA A 87 6.73 -6.16 -1.98
N ARG A 88 6.73 -6.26 -3.31
CA ARG A 88 6.36 -7.45 -4.10
C ARG A 88 5.00 -8.01 -3.66
N LEU A 89 4.01 -7.12 -3.54
CA LEU A 89 2.65 -7.51 -3.11
C LEU A 89 1.92 -8.26 -4.24
N PRO A 90 0.96 -9.14 -3.89
CA PRO A 90 0.10 -9.80 -4.87
C PRO A 90 -0.61 -8.78 -5.76
N LEU A 91 -0.90 -9.17 -7.01
CA LEU A 91 -1.50 -8.28 -8.02
C LEU A 91 -2.78 -7.60 -7.51
N ALA A 92 -3.61 -8.33 -6.77
CA ALA A 92 -4.84 -7.78 -6.19
C ALA A 92 -4.61 -6.57 -5.25
N LEU A 93 -3.53 -6.54 -4.47
CA LEU A 93 -3.20 -5.40 -3.60
C LEU A 93 -2.59 -4.23 -4.39
N ARG A 94 -1.83 -4.53 -5.46
CA ARG A 94 -1.31 -3.51 -6.37
C ARG A 94 -2.44 -2.81 -7.13
N LEU A 95 -3.39 -3.56 -7.68
CA LEU A 95 -4.57 -3.01 -8.34
C LEU A 95 -5.44 -2.17 -7.40
N ARG A 96 -5.58 -2.58 -6.14
CA ARG A 96 -6.26 -1.76 -5.12
C ARG A 96 -5.52 -0.44 -4.89
N SER A 97 -4.20 -0.48 -4.77
CA SER A 97 -3.37 0.74 -4.61
C SER A 97 -3.53 1.67 -5.82
N ALA A 98 -3.53 1.11 -7.03
CA ALA A 98 -3.78 1.86 -8.26
C ALA A 98 -5.19 2.46 -8.29
N GLY A 99 -6.20 1.71 -7.83
CA GLY A 99 -7.57 2.21 -7.68
C GLY A 99 -7.69 3.38 -6.71
N LEU A 100 -6.99 3.34 -5.57
CA LEU A 100 -6.95 4.49 -4.64
C LEU A 100 -6.32 5.71 -5.29
N PHE A 101 -5.22 5.52 -6.04
CA PHE A 101 -4.60 6.59 -6.81
C PHE A 101 -5.56 7.16 -7.87
N GLY A 102 -6.29 6.30 -8.59
CA GLY A 102 -7.30 6.73 -9.55
C GLY A 102 -8.40 7.57 -8.90
N ILE A 103 -8.93 7.14 -7.75
CA ILE A 103 -9.97 7.88 -7.02
C ILE A 103 -9.47 9.26 -6.58
N ILE A 104 -8.25 9.37 -6.04
CA ILE A 104 -7.76 10.70 -5.60
C ILE A 104 -7.56 11.67 -6.78
N LEU A 105 -7.23 11.17 -7.97
CA LEU A 105 -7.23 12.00 -9.18
C LEU A 105 -8.64 12.45 -9.56
N LEU A 106 -9.64 11.56 -9.48
CA LEU A 106 -11.04 11.93 -9.71
C LEU A 106 -11.54 12.97 -8.70
N ILE A 107 -11.11 12.89 -7.44
CA ILE A 107 -11.38 13.91 -6.41
C ILE A 107 -10.77 15.26 -6.81
N ALA A 108 -9.52 15.26 -7.28
CA ALA A 108 -8.81 16.47 -7.68
C ALA A 108 -9.42 17.15 -8.92
N VAL A 109 -9.94 16.36 -9.87
CA VAL A 109 -10.66 16.85 -11.05
C VAL A 109 -12.04 17.36 -10.66
N SER A 110 -12.84 16.55 -9.94
CA SER A 110 -14.21 16.92 -9.56
C SER A 110 -14.26 18.21 -8.74
N ALA A 111 -13.30 18.44 -7.84
CA ALA A 111 -13.21 19.67 -7.05
C ALA A 111 -13.00 20.96 -7.87
N LYS A 112 -12.57 20.85 -9.14
CA LYS A 112 -12.23 21.99 -10.01
C LYS A 112 -13.19 22.20 -11.17
N LEU A 113 -14.24 21.37 -11.27
CA LEU A 113 -15.19 21.49 -12.37
C LEU A 113 -16.01 22.78 -12.25
N PRO A 114 -16.32 23.45 -13.38
CA PRO A 114 -17.08 24.69 -13.41
C PRO A 114 -18.53 24.51 -12.95
N SER A 115 -19.15 25.61 -12.51
CA SER A 115 -20.51 25.63 -11.94
C SER A 115 -21.60 25.08 -12.87
N GLY A 116 -21.43 25.19 -14.20
CA GLY A 116 -22.36 24.64 -15.19
C GLY A 116 -22.54 23.12 -15.14
N ILE A 117 -21.63 22.39 -14.49
CA ILE A 117 -21.72 20.94 -14.24
C ILE A 117 -21.55 20.61 -12.74
N GLY A 118 -22.03 21.51 -11.86
CA GLY A 118 -21.82 21.43 -10.41
C GLY A 118 -22.26 20.14 -9.72
N TYR A 119 -23.18 19.37 -10.32
CA TYR A 119 -23.56 18.03 -9.83
C TYR A 119 -22.39 17.03 -9.89
N LEU A 120 -21.49 17.16 -10.88
CA LEU A 120 -20.24 16.39 -10.93
C LEU A 120 -19.23 16.86 -9.89
N SER A 121 -19.17 18.17 -9.62
CA SER A 121 -18.36 18.70 -8.52
C SER A 121 -18.83 18.18 -7.16
N ALA A 122 -20.14 18.00 -7.00
CA ALA A 122 -20.75 17.42 -5.79
C ALA A 122 -20.40 15.94 -5.58
N LEU A 123 -19.79 15.24 -6.55
CA LEU A 123 -19.24 13.90 -6.32
C LEU A 123 -17.98 13.90 -5.45
N HIS A 124 -17.31 15.04 -5.29
CA HIS A 124 -16.05 15.13 -4.55
C HIS A 124 -16.13 14.50 -3.13
N PRO A 125 -17.12 14.82 -2.27
CA PRO A 125 -17.24 14.18 -0.96
C PRO A 125 -17.55 12.69 -1.03
N VAL A 126 -18.35 12.25 -2.03
CA VAL A 126 -18.66 10.82 -2.23
C VAL A 126 -17.41 10.04 -2.59
N LEU A 127 -16.60 10.57 -3.52
CA LEU A 127 -15.32 9.98 -3.90
C LEU A 127 -14.33 9.96 -2.72
N ALA A 128 -14.33 10.98 -1.85
CA ALA A 128 -13.52 11.01 -0.63
C ALA A 128 -13.90 9.87 0.35
N LEU A 129 -15.20 9.60 0.51
CA LEU A 129 -15.68 8.46 1.32
C LEU A 129 -15.26 7.11 0.70
N LEU A 130 -15.39 6.96 -0.63
CA LEU A 130 -14.93 5.77 -1.34
C LEU A 130 -13.43 5.55 -1.19
N LEU A 131 -12.62 6.62 -1.27
CA LEU A 131 -11.18 6.58 -1.05
C LEU A 131 -10.86 6.12 0.38
N PHE A 132 -11.55 6.67 1.38
CA PHE A 132 -11.36 6.29 2.78
C PHE A 132 -11.70 4.81 3.02
N MET A 133 -12.89 4.37 2.59
CA MET A 133 -13.31 2.97 2.72
C MET A 133 -12.38 2.02 1.97
N GLY A 134 -11.94 2.41 0.77
CA GLY A 134 -10.96 1.67 -0.02
C GLY A 134 -9.63 1.54 0.71
N THR A 135 -9.15 2.62 1.34
CA THR A 135 -7.91 2.64 2.12
C THR A 135 -7.99 1.73 3.34
N VAL A 136 -9.10 1.78 4.11
CA VAL A 136 -9.34 0.86 5.24
C VAL A 136 -9.42 -0.60 4.77
N SER A 137 -10.07 -0.86 3.63
CA SER A 137 -10.12 -2.18 3.00
C SER A 137 -8.73 -2.69 2.63
N LEU A 138 -7.88 -1.84 2.06
CA LEU A 138 -6.50 -2.15 1.70
C LEU A 138 -5.64 -2.44 2.93
N ALA A 139 -5.78 -1.66 4.01
CA ALA A 139 -5.08 -1.88 5.27
C ALA A 139 -5.39 -3.27 5.84
N ARG A 140 -6.68 -3.62 5.95
CA ARG A 140 -7.13 -4.92 6.48
C ARG A 140 -6.62 -6.09 5.65
N LYS A 141 -6.66 -5.98 4.32
CA LYS A 141 -6.19 -7.04 3.41
C LYS A 141 -4.68 -7.21 3.47
N THR A 142 -3.94 -6.12 3.65
CA THR A 142 -2.50 -6.17 3.87
C THR A 142 -2.16 -6.88 5.17
N ASP A 143 -2.94 -6.65 6.24
CA ASP A 143 -2.75 -7.34 7.51
C ASP A 143 -3.02 -8.84 7.42
N ALA A 144 -4.10 -9.24 6.75
CA ALA A 144 -4.42 -10.64 6.52
C ALA A 144 -3.28 -11.34 5.75
N PHE A 145 -2.86 -10.76 4.62
CA PHE A 145 -1.77 -11.28 3.81
C PHE A 145 -0.46 -11.45 4.60
N GLN A 146 -0.09 -10.46 5.43
CA GLN A 146 1.12 -10.55 6.24
C GLN A 146 1.02 -11.62 7.33
N ARG A 147 -0.17 -11.84 7.91
CA ARG A 147 -0.41 -12.87 8.93
C ARG A 147 -0.30 -14.27 8.34
N GLU A 148 -0.96 -14.53 7.20
CA GLU A 148 -0.90 -15.80 6.47
C GLU A 148 0.56 -16.17 6.13
N ARG A 149 1.29 -15.22 5.56
CA ARG A 149 2.73 -15.37 5.25
C ARG A 149 3.60 -15.68 6.46
N LYS A 150 3.30 -15.10 7.63
CA LYS A 150 4.04 -15.36 8.88
C LYS A 150 3.73 -16.77 9.42
N GLN A 151 2.48 -17.22 9.31
CA GLN A 151 2.07 -18.56 9.72
C GLN A 151 2.68 -19.65 8.83
N GLU A 152 2.70 -19.44 7.51
CA GLU A 152 3.38 -20.34 6.56
C GLU A 152 4.85 -20.52 6.89
N ALA A 153 5.57 -19.42 7.17
CA ALA A 153 6.98 -19.48 7.55
C ALA A 153 7.22 -20.19 8.89
N ALA A 154 6.33 -20.02 9.87
CA ALA A 154 6.43 -20.71 11.15
C ALA A 154 6.23 -22.23 11.02
N LYS A 155 5.31 -22.67 10.16
CA LYS A 155 5.06 -24.10 9.88
C LYS A 155 6.20 -24.79 9.13
N GLN A 156 7.01 -24.04 8.39
CA GLN A 156 8.15 -24.59 7.64
C GLN A 156 9.42 -24.75 8.49
N ASN A 157 9.48 -24.07 9.64
CA ASN A 157 10.65 -24.01 10.51
C ASN A 157 10.46 -24.77 11.85
N GLY A 158 9.33 -25.45 12.04
CA GLY A 158 9.03 -26.26 13.23
C GLY A 158 8.68 -27.68 12.83
#